data_AF-A0A2T0VDQ3-F1
#
_entry.id   AF-A0A2T0VDQ3-F1
#
_cell.length_a   1.000
_cell.length_b   1.000
_cell.length_c   1.000
_cell.angle_alpha   90.00
_cell.angle_beta   90.00
_cell.angle_gamma   90.00
#
_symmetry.space_group_name_H-M   'P 1'
#
loop_
_entity.id
_entity.type
_entity.pdbx_description
1 polymer ?
#
loop_
_entity_poly.entity_id
_entity_poly.type
_entity_poly.pdbx_seq_one_letter_code
_entity_poly.pdbx_strand_id
1 'polypeptide(L)'
;MNNRVRTLAALMVAATTLALAGCSLWEPPAAVKEVAEELVTQIREIDGVASAEVEVRSRDPKDHHNDWILSFAVTATNSAGLEPLPPAVGRVVASASFSVYAAYATLTVPARIGIAEVVLQDLGAESVVAAERLRAIPEVEAVRVGGTASGTSVTARPGASLPQIAASLRAVDGFGVHEPLLTAAVQWTSAAPQAYRWAMVGAATPGVEMLDVLQRLGDDSSVDRIYATQSVAWGDLGDAPYLRPSISIEADDPESVVELLTATRDAAAEAGSAPRTGFRVTSAGGGELSGFVGLPLGAPEPQDLPAPPEPEADAAAPLPAGGATAPAEWVPSDDPAVLAQLDVLTAEVAAFLDNTERIAGVTAEHTVRAEQCSQASGTSIRGDIVLPIFEVTDSADEAFAAITADWVSNGLVQSDRALGLDIYGTQLLDATVTGATIRGTTDGISISANSACVS
;
A
#
# COMPACT_ATOMS: atom_id res chain seq x y z
N MET A 1 -45.56 -42.81 4.26
CA MET A 1 -44.68 -41.83 3.59
C MET A 1 -44.18 -40.69 4.48
N ASN A 2 -44.24 -40.76 5.84
CA ASN A 2 -43.83 -39.63 6.71
C ASN A 2 -42.72 -39.94 7.74
N ASN A 3 -42.11 -41.13 7.74
CA ASN A 3 -41.07 -41.47 8.75
C ASN A 3 -39.66 -41.69 8.17
N ARG A 4 -39.43 -41.48 6.87
CA ARG A 4 -38.10 -41.63 6.24
C ARG A 4 -37.36 -40.31 5.96
N VAL A 5 -38.03 -39.16 6.13
CA VAL A 5 -37.44 -37.83 5.87
C VAL A 5 -36.76 -37.24 7.12
N ARG A 6 -37.05 -37.75 8.33
CA ARG A 6 -36.46 -37.23 9.58
C ARG A 6 -35.07 -37.80 9.92
N THR A 7 -34.65 -38.91 9.31
CA THR A 7 -33.36 -39.56 9.62
C THR A 7 -32.20 -39.09 8.76
N LEU A 8 -32.46 -38.36 7.66
CA LEU A 8 -31.43 -37.81 6.77
C LEU A 8 -30.96 -36.39 7.16
N ALA A 9 -31.73 -35.65 7.95
CA ALA A 9 -31.33 -34.34 8.46
C ALA A 9 -30.30 -34.40 9.61
N ALA A 10 -30.24 -35.50 10.37
CA ALA A 10 -29.29 -35.65 11.48
C ALA A 10 -27.88 -36.04 11.02
N LEU A 11 -27.73 -36.65 9.83
CA LEU A 11 -26.44 -37.11 9.31
C LEU A 11 -25.70 -36.03 8.51
N MET A 12 -26.40 -35.05 7.95
CA MET A 12 -25.76 -33.90 7.29
C MET A 12 -25.19 -32.89 8.28
N VAL A 13 -25.81 -32.69 9.45
CA VAL A 13 -25.28 -31.79 10.51
C VAL A 13 -24.00 -32.37 11.15
N ALA A 14 -23.85 -33.70 11.20
CA ALA A 14 -22.64 -34.35 11.70
C ALA A 14 -21.49 -34.36 10.68
N ALA A 15 -21.78 -34.29 9.38
CA ALA A 15 -20.74 -34.22 8.34
C ALA A 15 -20.21 -32.78 8.12
N THR A 16 -21.02 -31.75 8.41
CA THR A 16 -20.53 -30.34 8.35
C THR A 16 -19.61 -30.01 9.53
N THR A 17 -19.80 -30.62 10.71
CA THR A 17 -18.92 -30.40 11.87
C THR A 17 -17.56 -31.09 11.75
N LEU A 18 -17.46 -32.23 11.05
CA LEU A 18 -16.19 -32.93 10.82
C LEU A 18 -15.34 -32.33 9.69
N ALA A 19 -15.91 -31.52 8.79
CA ALA A 19 -15.14 -30.77 7.78
C ALA A 19 -14.53 -29.46 8.34
N LEU A 20 -15.09 -28.90 9.43
CA LEU A 20 -14.53 -27.76 10.16
C LEU A 20 -13.47 -28.14 11.19
N ALA A 21 -13.42 -29.41 11.61
CA ALA A 21 -12.38 -29.93 12.53
C ALA A 21 -11.00 -30.16 11.84
N GLY A 22 -10.90 -29.93 10.53
CA GLY A 22 -9.63 -29.98 9.80
C GLY A 22 -8.86 -28.64 9.80
N CYS A 23 -9.47 -27.56 10.29
CA CYS A 23 -8.85 -26.23 10.38
C CYS A 23 -8.34 -25.88 11.79
N SER A 24 -8.30 -26.85 12.72
CA SER A 24 -7.98 -26.62 14.15
C SER A 24 -6.54 -26.90 14.55
N LEU A 25 -5.61 -27.07 13.60
CA LEU A 25 -4.22 -27.41 13.94
C LEU A 25 -3.40 -26.24 14.52
N TRP A 26 -3.89 -25.00 14.42
CA TRP A 26 -3.23 -23.83 15.01
C TRP A 26 -4.25 -22.90 15.69
N GLU A 27 -4.53 -23.17 16.96
CA GLU A 27 -5.25 -22.21 17.80
C GLU A 27 -4.29 -21.13 18.35
N PRO A 28 -4.71 -19.85 18.39
CA PRO A 28 -3.93 -18.82 19.05
C PRO A 28 -3.69 -19.13 20.54
N PRO A 29 -2.49 -18.83 21.09
CA PRO A 29 -2.22 -18.93 22.52
C PRO A 29 -3.24 -18.14 23.34
N ALA A 30 -3.56 -18.62 24.54
CA ALA A 30 -4.53 -17.96 25.43
C ALA A 30 -4.18 -16.49 25.69
N ALA A 31 -2.90 -16.17 25.89
CA ALA A 31 -2.44 -14.80 26.08
C ALA A 31 -2.75 -13.87 24.89
N VAL A 32 -2.63 -14.36 23.65
CA VAL A 32 -2.97 -13.57 22.44
C VAL A 32 -4.48 -13.33 22.36
N LYS A 33 -5.29 -14.34 22.71
CA LYS A 33 -6.75 -14.21 22.78
C LYS A 33 -7.18 -13.20 23.85
N GLU A 34 -6.57 -13.28 25.03
CA GLU A 34 -6.82 -12.33 26.15
C GLU A 34 -6.49 -10.89 25.74
N VAL A 35 -5.31 -10.66 25.13
CA VAL A 35 -4.93 -9.34 24.61
C VAL A 35 -5.93 -8.85 23.56
N ALA A 36 -6.32 -9.71 22.62
CA ALA A 36 -7.28 -9.36 21.58
C ALA A 36 -8.67 -8.97 22.16
N GLU A 37 -9.16 -9.72 23.15
CA GLU A 37 -10.43 -9.45 23.84
C GLU A 37 -10.38 -8.15 24.65
N GLU A 38 -9.26 -7.88 25.33
CA GLU A 38 -9.04 -6.63 26.07
C GLU A 38 -9.08 -5.43 25.12
N LEU A 39 -8.34 -5.49 24.02
CA LEU A 39 -8.29 -4.41 23.02
C LEU A 39 -9.65 -4.17 22.36
N VAL A 40 -10.40 -5.23 22.05
CA VAL A 40 -11.79 -5.08 21.57
C VAL A 40 -12.66 -4.36 22.59
N THR A 41 -12.50 -4.67 23.89
CA THR A 41 -13.23 -4.00 24.96
C THR A 41 -12.86 -2.51 25.01
N GLN A 42 -11.57 -2.18 24.98
CA GLN A 42 -11.09 -0.80 24.95
C GLN A 42 -11.60 -0.03 23.72
N ILE A 43 -11.60 -0.63 22.53
CA ILE A 43 -12.13 0.00 21.32
C ILE A 43 -13.63 0.26 21.44
N ARG A 44 -14.41 -0.66 22.02
CA ARG A 44 -15.86 -0.48 22.23
C ARG A 44 -16.21 0.62 23.23
N GLU A 45 -15.29 0.96 24.13
CA GLU A 45 -15.45 2.06 25.08
C GLU A 45 -15.18 3.44 24.46
N ILE A 46 -14.63 3.51 23.24
CA ILE A 46 -14.43 4.77 22.52
C ILE A 46 -15.78 5.35 22.11
N ASP A 47 -16.05 6.57 22.56
CA ASP A 47 -17.26 7.32 22.16
C ASP A 47 -17.40 7.41 20.64
N GLY A 48 -18.53 6.91 20.13
CA GLY A 48 -18.83 6.90 18.69
C GLY A 48 -18.52 5.58 17.98
N VAL A 49 -17.99 4.57 18.67
CA VAL A 49 -17.89 3.19 18.16
C VAL A 49 -19.21 2.45 18.40
N ALA A 50 -19.79 1.87 17.35
CA ALA A 50 -20.99 1.01 17.45
C ALA A 50 -20.64 -0.46 17.67
N SER A 51 -19.60 -0.96 17.00
CA SER A 51 -19.12 -2.32 17.18
C SER A 51 -17.62 -2.41 16.92
N ALA A 52 -16.99 -3.38 17.57
CA ALA A 52 -15.62 -3.79 17.27
C ALA A 52 -15.51 -5.31 17.39
N GLU A 53 -14.83 -5.91 16.42
CA GLU A 53 -14.53 -7.34 16.35
C GLU A 53 -13.04 -7.51 16.03
N VAL A 54 -12.48 -8.67 16.40
CA VAL A 54 -11.07 -8.99 16.12
C VAL A 54 -10.96 -10.37 15.51
N GLU A 55 -10.16 -10.45 14.44
CA GLU A 55 -9.68 -11.71 13.87
C GLU A 55 -8.22 -11.91 14.29
N VAL A 56 -7.92 -13.10 14.80
CA VAL A 56 -6.58 -13.51 15.21
C VAL A 56 -6.09 -14.57 14.24
N ARG A 57 -5.01 -14.27 13.48
CA ARG A 57 -4.43 -15.20 12.50
C ARG A 57 -2.94 -15.36 12.70
N SER A 58 -2.41 -16.54 12.41
CA SER A 58 -0.95 -16.73 12.36
C SER A 58 -0.39 -16.06 11.10
N ARG A 59 0.78 -15.42 11.22
CA ARG A 59 1.53 -14.84 10.09
C ARG A 59 1.96 -15.94 9.12
N ASP A 60 2.61 -16.96 9.67
CA ASP A 60 3.06 -18.15 8.96
C ASP A 60 3.02 -19.34 9.94
N PRO A 61 2.02 -20.22 9.84
CA PRO A 61 1.89 -21.39 10.71
C PRO A 61 3.09 -22.35 10.66
N LYS A 62 3.87 -22.32 9.57
CA LYS A 62 4.95 -23.28 9.32
C LYS A 62 6.27 -22.78 9.88
N ASP A 63 6.68 -21.57 9.48
CA ASP A 63 8.02 -21.06 9.76
C ASP A 63 8.02 -20.02 10.91
N HIS A 64 6.87 -19.38 11.18
CA HIS A 64 6.69 -18.37 12.24
C HIS A 64 5.49 -18.68 13.15
N HIS A 65 5.47 -19.87 13.73
CA HIS A 65 4.35 -20.40 14.52
C HIS A 65 3.97 -19.56 15.77
N ASN A 66 4.83 -18.62 16.20
CA ASN A 66 4.56 -17.71 17.32
C ASN A 66 4.19 -16.28 16.86
N ASP A 67 4.24 -15.99 15.57
CA ASP A 67 3.89 -14.66 15.03
C ASP A 67 2.39 -14.60 14.76
N TRP A 68 1.70 -13.76 15.50
CA TRP A 68 0.25 -13.56 15.40
C TRP A 68 -0.09 -12.17 14.90
N ILE A 69 -1.13 -12.09 14.08
CA ILE A 69 -1.65 -10.86 13.50
C ILE A 69 -3.06 -10.64 14.02
N LEU A 70 -3.31 -9.44 14.55
CA LEU A 70 -4.63 -9.00 14.99
C LEU A 70 -5.24 -8.07 13.94
N SER A 71 -6.44 -8.41 13.46
CA SER A 71 -7.19 -7.60 12.50
C SER A 71 -8.47 -7.11 13.16
N PHE A 72 -8.55 -5.82 13.46
CA PHE A 72 -9.73 -5.23 14.09
C PHE A 72 -10.69 -4.70 13.04
N ALA A 73 -11.96 -5.11 13.09
CA ALA A 73 -13.05 -4.54 12.31
C ALA A 73 -13.88 -3.63 13.22
N VAL A 74 -13.82 -2.31 12.98
CA VAL A 74 -14.45 -1.28 13.82
C VAL A 74 -15.52 -0.57 13.01
N THR A 75 -16.72 -0.42 13.57
CA THR A 75 -17.82 0.31 12.92
C THR A 75 -18.20 1.52 13.74
N ALA A 76 -18.21 2.71 13.13
CA ALA A 76 -18.67 3.93 13.76
C ALA A 76 -20.20 3.95 13.88
N THR A 77 -20.73 4.61 14.92
CA THR A 77 -22.18 4.79 15.12
C THR A 77 -22.81 5.63 14.02
N ASN A 78 -22.09 6.61 13.48
CA ASN A 78 -22.59 7.51 12.46
C ASN A 78 -21.44 8.16 11.66
N SER A 79 -21.80 8.94 10.64
CA SER A 79 -20.86 9.55 9.72
C SER A 79 -19.87 10.55 10.35
N ALA A 80 -20.19 11.10 11.54
CA ALA A 80 -19.33 12.05 12.25
C ALA A 80 -18.12 11.37 12.91
N GLY A 81 -18.07 10.03 12.92
CA GLY A 81 -16.95 9.28 13.45
C GLY A 81 -15.66 9.37 12.61
N LEU A 82 -15.70 9.93 11.40
CA LEU A 82 -14.52 9.94 10.52
C LEU A 82 -13.34 10.74 11.09
N GLU A 83 -13.59 11.83 11.82
CA GLU A 83 -12.52 12.66 12.37
C GLU A 83 -12.02 12.18 13.75
N PRO A 84 -12.88 11.91 14.77
CA PRO A 84 -12.39 11.58 16.10
C PRO A 84 -11.95 10.12 16.26
N LEU A 85 -12.51 9.18 15.48
CA LEU A 85 -12.28 7.74 15.72
C LEU A 85 -10.93 7.23 15.20
N PRO A 86 -10.43 7.59 14.00
CA PRO A 86 -9.16 7.05 13.50
C PRO A 86 -7.99 7.22 14.48
N PRO A 87 -7.70 8.42 15.03
CA PRO A 87 -6.60 8.56 15.99
C PRO A 87 -6.89 7.87 17.33
N ALA A 88 -8.15 7.75 17.75
CA ALA A 88 -8.51 7.07 19.00
C ALA A 88 -8.34 5.54 18.88
N VAL A 89 -8.87 4.95 17.82
CA VAL A 89 -8.73 3.52 17.50
C VAL A 89 -7.26 3.19 17.24
N GLY A 90 -6.56 4.03 16.46
CA GLY A 90 -5.14 3.86 16.16
C GLY A 90 -4.27 3.75 17.41
N ARG A 91 -4.52 4.58 18.44
CA ARG A 91 -3.79 4.49 19.72
C ARG A 91 -4.02 3.17 20.45
N VAL A 92 -5.25 2.66 20.49
CA VAL A 92 -5.55 1.38 21.13
C VAL A 92 -4.87 0.25 20.37
N VAL A 93 -4.99 0.21 19.05
CA VAL A 93 -4.35 -0.81 18.21
C VAL A 93 -2.83 -0.78 18.32
N ALA A 94 -2.22 0.41 18.37
CA ALA A 94 -0.77 0.57 18.52
C ALA A 94 -0.23 -0.01 19.83
N SER A 95 -1.02 -0.02 20.92
CA SER A 95 -0.61 -0.67 22.17
C SER A 95 -0.53 -2.20 22.08
N ALA A 96 -1.16 -2.82 21.07
CA ALA A 96 -1.11 -4.26 20.83
C ALA A 96 0.25 -4.70 20.25
N SER A 97 0.90 -3.82 19.48
CA SER A 97 2.11 -4.13 18.70
C SER A 97 3.30 -4.57 19.56
N PHE A 98 3.24 -4.40 20.88
CA PHE A 98 4.26 -4.91 21.82
C PHE A 98 4.10 -6.40 22.18
N SER A 99 2.94 -6.99 21.87
CA SER A 99 2.54 -8.34 22.31
C SER A 99 2.23 -9.29 21.15
N VAL A 100 2.18 -8.79 19.92
CA VAL A 100 1.88 -9.56 18.69
C VAL A 100 2.80 -9.12 17.55
N TYR A 101 2.87 -9.91 16.47
CA TYR A 101 3.69 -9.57 15.32
C TYR A 101 3.19 -8.30 14.60
N ALA A 102 1.87 -8.19 14.41
CA ALA A 102 1.25 -6.99 13.85
C ALA A 102 -0.19 -6.84 14.31
N ALA A 103 -0.65 -5.60 14.39
CA ALA A 103 -2.04 -5.26 14.66
C ALA A 103 -2.48 -4.15 13.71
N TYR A 104 -3.64 -4.30 13.07
CA TYR A 104 -4.22 -3.28 12.21
C TYR A 104 -5.73 -3.17 12.40
N ALA A 105 -6.27 -1.99 12.17
CA ALA A 105 -7.70 -1.75 12.21
C ALA A 105 -8.24 -1.34 10.84
N THR A 106 -9.43 -1.84 10.53
CA THR A 106 -10.31 -1.32 9.49
C THR A 106 -11.48 -0.61 10.16
N LEU A 107 -11.62 0.69 9.91
CA LEU A 107 -12.71 1.52 10.43
C LEU A 107 -13.73 1.79 9.32
N THR A 108 -14.96 1.31 9.52
CA THR A 108 -16.11 1.60 8.67
C THR A 108 -16.91 2.76 9.27
N VAL A 109 -17.05 3.85 8.51
CA VAL A 109 -17.86 5.01 8.84
C VAL A 109 -19.08 5.04 7.91
N PRO A 110 -20.30 4.90 8.44
CA PRO A 110 -21.48 4.73 7.61
C PRO A 110 -21.80 5.98 6.78
N ALA A 111 -22.48 5.75 5.65
CA ALA A 111 -23.01 6.80 4.80
C ALA A 111 -24.05 7.68 5.51
N ARG A 112 -24.23 8.90 5.00
CA ARG A 112 -25.40 9.75 5.31
C ARG A 112 -25.93 10.38 4.02
N ILE A 113 -27.09 11.05 4.09
CA ILE A 113 -27.63 11.75 2.91
C ILE A 113 -26.57 12.70 2.34
N GLY A 114 -26.26 12.50 1.05
CA GLY A 114 -25.27 13.31 0.30
C GLY A 114 -23.81 12.99 0.59
N ILE A 115 -23.49 12.01 1.44
CA ILE A 115 -22.11 11.65 1.82
C ILE A 115 -21.93 10.14 1.80
N ALA A 116 -20.90 9.67 1.09
CA ALA A 116 -20.59 8.26 0.95
C ALA A 116 -20.18 7.57 2.26
N GLU A 117 -20.33 6.25 2.29
CA GLU A 117 -19.68 5.39 3.27
C GLU A 117 -18.16 5.48 3.12
N VAL A 118 -17.42 5.34 4.21
CA VAL A 118 -15.95 5.28 4.19
C VAL A 118 -15.49 4.01 4.90
N VAL A 119 -14.50 3.34 4.31
CA VAL A 119 -13.73 2.28 4.94
C VAL A 119 -12.27 2.71 4.98
N LEU A 120 -11.74 2.98 6.18
CA LEU A 120 -10.32 3.31 6.39
C LEU A 120 -9.57 2.06 6.83
N GLN A 121 -8.56 1.67 6.06
CA GLN A 121 -7.59 0.63 6.44
C GLN A 121 -6.23 1.24 6.83
N ASP A 122 -6.03 2.51 6.49
CA ASP A 122 -5.02 3.39 7.06
C ASP A 122 -5.74 4.48 7.89
N LEU A 123 -5.35 4.59 9.17
CA LEU A 123 -5.94 5.54 10.13
C LEU A 123 -5.15 6.86 10.22
N GLY A 124 -4.15 7.04 9.36
CA GLY A 124 -3.35 8.27 9.27
C GLY A 124 -4.16 9.50 8.88
N ALA A 125 -3.68 10.68 9.29
CA ALA A 125 -4.38 11.95 9.08
C ALA A 125 -4.62 12.27 7.60
N GLU A 126 -3.67 11.96 6.72
CA GLU A 126 -3.80 12.16 5.27
C GLU A 126 -4.90 11.29 4.66
N SER A 127 -4.98 10.03 5.10
CA SER A 127 -6.04 9.09 4.71
C SER A 127 -7.43 9.55 5.16
N VAL A 128 -7.54 10.15 6.34
CA VAL A 128 -8.78 10.76 6.82
C VAL A 128 -9.19 11.97 5.95
N VAL A 129 -8.24 12.87 5.65
CA VAL A 129 -8.49 14.04 4.80
C VAL A 129 -8.92 13.62 3.39
N ALA A 130 -8.22 12.64 2.80
CA ALA A 130 -8.57 12.08 1.50
C ALA A 130 -9.96 11.45 1.50
N ALA A 131 -10.27 10.63 2.50
CA ALA A 131 -11.59 10.03 2.64
C ALA A 131 -12.71 11.07 2.76
N GLU A 132 -12.51 12.14 3.56
CA GLU A 132 -13.49 13.22 3.71
C GLU A 132 -13.71 13.98 2.40
N ARG A 133 -12.66 14.23 1.61
CA ARG A 133 -12.79 14.86 0.28
C ARG A 133 -13.54 13.96 -0.70
N LEU A 134 -13.15 12.70 -0.79
CA LEU A 134 -13.72 11.76 -1.76
C LEU A 134 -15.18 11.40 -1.45
N ARG A 135 -15.52 11.25 -0.16
CA ARG A 135 -16.89 10.88 0.24
C ARG A 135 -17.91 11.99 -0.01
N ALA A 136 -17.45 13.21 -0.22
CA ALA A 136 -18.27 14.37 -0.55
C ALA A 136 -18.63 14.43 -2.04
N ILE A 137 -18.02 13.59 -2.89
CA ILE A 137 -18.34 13.52 -4.31
C ILE A 137 -19.77 12.95 -4.49
N PRO A 138 -20.71 13.68 -5.12
CA PRO A 138 -22.10 13.24 -5.25
C PRO A 138 -22.27 11.92 -5.97
N GLU A 139 -21.39 11.61 -6.93
CA GLU A 139 -21.38 10.38 -7.71
C GLU A 139 -20.84 9.16 -6.95
N VAL A 140 -20.29 9.33 -5.75
CA VAL A 140 -19.65 8.24 -4.99
C VAL A 140 -20.61 7.67 -3.93
N GLU A 141 -20.68 6.35 -3.87
CA GLU A 141 -21.47 5.57 -2.91
C GLU A 141 -20.63 5.15 -1.69
N ALA A 142 -19.41 4.71 -1.95
CA ALA A 142 -18.46 4.27 -0.93
C ALA A 142 -17.03 4.66 -1.31
N VAL A 143 -16.22 4.95 -0.30
CA VAL A 143 -14.78 5.22 -0.41
C VAL A 143 -14.04 4.22 0.44
N ARG A 144 -12.93 3.70 -0.05
CA ARG A 144 -11.95 2.94 0.73
C ARG A 144 -10.59 3.60 0.60
N VAL A 145 -9.91 3.82 1.72
CA VAL A 145 -8.56 4.38 1.76
C VAL A 145 -7.65 3.44 2.54
N GLY A 146 -6.53 3.07 1.94
CA GLY A 146 -5.57 2.09 2.43
C GLY A 146 -5.89 0.64 2.02
N GLY A 147 -5.01 -0.27 2.46
CA GLY A 147 -5.25 -1.71 2.49
C GLY A 147 -5.16 -2.47 1.15
N THR A 148 -3.98 -2.44 0.54
CA THR A 148 -3.50 -3.15 -0.69
C THR A 148 -3.37 -2.27 -1.95
N ALA A 149 -2.79 -2.85 -3.02
CA ALA A 149 -2.04 -2.27 -4.15
C ALA A 149 -2.59 -1.06 -4.90
N SER A 150 -3.82 -0.60 -4.62
CA SER A 150 -4.44 0.55 -5.28
C SER A 150 -4.47 1.82 -4.44
N GLY A 151 -4.08 1.76 -3.16
CA GLY A 151 -4.08 2.89 -2.23
C GLY A 151 -5.50 3.35 -1.85
N THR A 152 -6.23 3.89 -2.81
CA THR A 152 -7.58 4.44 -2.66
C THR A 152 -8.53 3.84 -3.69
N SER A 153 -9.75 3.49 -3.28
CA SER A 153 -10.81 3.09 -4.20
C SER A 153 -12.14 3.79 -3.91
N VAL A 154 -12.92 3.99 -4.96
CA VAL A 154 -14.26 4.59 -4.90
C VAL A 154 -15.25 3.70 -5.64
N THR A 155 -16.41 3.49 -5.04
CA THR A 155 -17.55 2.82 -5.68
C THR A 155 -18.52 3.89 -6.15
N ALA A 156 -18.82 3.87 -7.45
CA ALA A 156 -19.79 4.74 -8.08
C ALA A 156 -21.20 4.45 -7.59
N ARG A 157 -22.02 5.49 -7.40
CA ARG A 157 -23.47 5.34 -7.26
C ARG A 157 -24.08 4.78 -8.55
N PRO A 158 -25.17 4.02 -8.44
CA PRO A 158 -25.93 3.58 -9.60
C PRO A 158 -26.31 4.77 -10.51
N GLY A 159 -25.96 4.66 -11.79
CA GLY A 159 -26.25 5.67 -12.81
C GLY A 159 -25.20 6.77 -12.99
N ALA A 160 -24.17 6.84 -12.14
CA ALA A 160 -23.02 7.70 -12.39
C ALA A 160 -22.12 7.08 -13.48
N SER A 161 -21.69 7.90 -14.45
CA SER A 161 -20.80 7.43 -15.51
C SER A 161 -19.33 7.53 -15.09
N LEU A 162 -18.48 6.64 -15.61
CA LEU A 162 -17.04 6.67 -15.37
C LEU A 162 -16.39 8.02 -15.77
N PRO A 163 -16.69 8.62 -16.93
CA PRO A 163 -16.17 9.95 -17.28
C PRO A 163 -16.55 11.04 -16.27
N GLN A 164 -17.79 11.03 -15.78
CA GLN A 164 -18.27 11.99 -14.78
C GLN A 164 -17.52 11.83 -13.46
N ILE A 165 -17.35 10.59 -12.98
CA ILE A 165 -16.62 10.31 -11.74
C ILE A 165 -15.16 10.73 -11.87
N ALA A 166 -14.51 10.39 -12.98
CA ALA A 166 -13.12 10.79 -13.23
C ALA A 166 -12.96 12.32 -13.24
N ALA A 167 -13.92 13.05 -13.81
CA ALA A 167 -13.93 14.52 -13.77
C ALA A 167 -14.09 15.05 -12.34
N SER A 168 -15.02 14.49 -11.55
CA SER A 168 -15.20 14.86 -10.14
C SER A 168 -13.96 14.57 -9.30
N LEU A 169 -13.32 13.41 -9.49
CA LEU A 169 -12.07 13.05 -8.81
C LEU A 169 -10.94 14.04 -9.12
N ARG A 170 -10.74 14.38 -10.40
CA ARG A 170 -9.71 15.35 -10.81
C ARG A 170 -9.97 16.77 -10.32
N ALA A 171 -11.21 17.09 -9.96
CA ALA A 171 -11.57 18.37 -9.34
C ALA A 171 -11.35 18.40 -7.82
N VAL A 172 -11.01 17.27 -7.20
CA VAL A 172 -10.65 17.23 -5.77
C VAL A 172 -9.28 17.84 -5.57
N ASP A 173 -9.18 18.80 -4.64
CA ASP A 173 -7.91 19.40 -4.26
C ASP A 173 -6.87 18.34 -3.85
N GLY A 174 -5.68 18.40 -4.44
CA GLY A 174 -4.57 17.46 -4.18
C GLY A 174 -4.64 16.13 -4.91
N PHE A 175 -5.72 15.87 -5.68
CA PHE A 175 -5.80 14.64 -6.48
C PHE A 175 -4.73 14.62 -7.58
N GLY A 176 -4.06 13.48 -7.72
CA GLY A 176 -2.99 13.30 -8.70
C GLY A 176 -1.61 13.77 -8.28
N VAL A 177 -1.42 14.20 -7.02
CA VAL A 177 -0.16 14.81 -6.56
C VAL A 177 0.63 13.88 -5.64
N HIS A 178 0.01 13.36 -4.58
CA HIS A 178 0.64 12.51 -3.58
C HIS A 178 -0.36 11.50 -3.04
N GLU A 179 0.14 10.36 -2.56
CA GLU A 179 -0.67 9.41 -1.81
C GLU A 179 -1.32 10.10 -0.61
N PRO A 180 -2.54 9.68 -0.19
CA PRO A 180 -3.37 8.62 -0.77
C PRO A 180 -4.26 9.09 -1.94
N LEU A 181 -4.08 10.32 -2.42
CA LEU A 181 -4.86 10.92 -3.52
C LEU A 181 -4.14 10.89 -4.87
N LEU A 182 -3.02 10.17 -4.99
CA LEU A 182 -2.25 10.10 -6.23
C LEU A 182 -3.13 9.50 -7.33
N THR A 183 -3.85 8.43 -7.01
CA THR A 183 -4.74 7.73 -7.93
C THR A 183 -5.92 7.13 -7.19
N ALA A 184 -7.02 6.86 -7.89
CA ALA A 184 -8.16 6.18 -7.34
C ALA A 184 -8.63 5.06 -8.25
N ALA A 185 -8.81 3.88 -7.67
CA ALA A 185 -9.50 2.76 -8.28
C ALA A 185 -11.02 3.01 -8.30
N VAL A 186 -11.60 3.23 -9.48
CA VAL A 186 -13.03 3.45 -9.64
C VAL A 186 -13.71 2.13 -9.98
N GLN A 187 -14.57 1.66 -9.09
CA GLN A 187 -15.53 0.61 -9.39
C GLN A 187 -16.85 1.25 -9.82
N TRP A 188 -17.39 0.87 -10.98
CA TRP A 188 -18.68 1.36 -11.41
C TRP A 188 -19.62 0.23 -11.83
N THR A 189 -20.92 0.50 -11.73
CA THR A 189 -21.95 -0.44 -12.16
C THR A 189 -22.47 -0.04 -13.53
N SER A 190 -22.77 -1.02 -14.36
CA SER A 190 -23.62 -0.85 -15.53
C SER A 190 -24.87 -1.72 -15.37
N ALA A 191 -25.75 -1.70 -16.37
CA ALA A 191 -27.00 -2.45 -16.38
C ALA A 191 -26.84 -3.99 -16.17
N ALA A 192 -25.65 -4.58 -16.34
CA ALA A 192 -25.42 -6.01 -16.15
C ALA A 192 -25.06 -6.37 -14.68
N PRO A 193 -25.91 -7.13 -13.96
CA PRO A 193 -25.85 -7.32 -12.50
C PRO A 193 -24.73 -8.22 -11.96
N GLN A 194 -23.80 -8.70 -12.80
CA GLN A 194 -22.65 -9.52 -12.36
C GLN A 194 -21.30 -9.09 -12.94
N ALA A 195 -21.27 -8.01 -13.72
CA ALA A 195 -20.05 -7.64 -14.41
C ALA A 195 -19.15 -6.76 -13.53
N TYR A 196 -17.88 -7.18 -13.42
CA TYR A 196 -16.87 -6.51 -12.59
C TYR A 196 -16.16 -5.45 -13.43
N ARG A 197 -16.33 -4.18 -13.07
CA ARG A 197 -15.77 -3.04 -13.83
C ARG A 197 -14.95 -2.18 -12.91
N TRP A 198 -13.70 -1.99 -13.30
CA TRP A 198 -12.71 -1.35 -12.48
C TRP A 198 -11.70 -0.61 -13.35
N ALA A 199 -11.39 0.64 -12.98
CA ALA A 199 -10.43 1.46 -13.69
C ALA A 199 -9.66 2.35 -12.70
N MET A 200 -8.34 2.32 -12.77
CA MET A 200 -7.50 3.31 -12.10
C MET A 200 -7.61 4.66 -12.82
N VAL A 201 -7.89 5.70 -12.05
CA VAL A 201 -7.94 7.09 -12.52
C VAL A 201 -6.88 7.89 -11.77
N GLY A 202 -6.03 8.59 -12.52
CA GLY A 202 -5.07 9.58 -12.01
C GLY A 202 -5.38 10.99 -12.52
N ALA A 203 -4.42 11.88 -12.32
CA ALA A 203 -4.54 13.32 -12.64
C ALA A 203 -4.97 13.59 -14.09
N ALA A 204 -4.42 12.83 -15.04
CA ALA A 204 -4.64 13.03 -16.47
C ALA A 204 -5.02 11.74 -17.23
N THR A 205 -4.69 10.58 -16.69
CA THR A 205 -4.92 9.28 -17.32
C THR A 205 -6.00 8.49 -16.56
N PRO A 206 -6.85 7.70 -17.24
CA PRO A 206 -7.05 7.66 -18.69
C PRO A 206 -7.65 8.97 -19.22
N GLY A 207 -7.35 9.34 -20.47
CA GLY A 207 -7.95 10.52 -21.12
C GLY A 207 -9.46 10.36 -21.33
N VAL A 208 -10.14 11.46 -21.68
CA VAL A 208 -11.61 11.48 -21.87
C VAL A 208 -12.09 10.43 -22.88
N GLU A 209 -11.43 10.32 -24.03
CA GLU A 209 -11.80 9.34 -25.07
C GLU A 209 -11.70 7.89 -24.57
N MET A 210 -10.69 7.58 -23.76
CA MET A 210 -10.54 6.25 -23.16
C MET A 210 -11.62 6.00 -22.09
N LEU A 211 -11.93 7.00 -21.27
CA LEU A 211 -13.01 6.89 -20.27
C LEU A 211 -14.36 6.64 -20.95
N ASP A 212 -14.64 7.30 -22.07
CA ASP A 212 -15.87 7.08 -22.86
C ASP A 212 -15.93 5.66 -23.45
N VAL A 213 -14.80 5.13 -23.92
CA VAL A 213 -14.70 3.76 -24.44
C VAL A 213 -14.89 2.73 -23.34
N LEU A 214 -14.25 2.91 -22.18
CA LEU A 214 -14.43 2.04 -21.01
C LEU A 214 -15.88 2.07 -20.51
N GLN A 215 -16.53 3.25 -20.52
CA GLN A 215 -17.96 3.37 -20.20
C GLN A 215 -18.82 2.60 -21.20
N ARG A 216 -18.59 2.81 -22.51
CA ARG A 216 -19.33 2.14 -23.58
C ARG A 216 -19.21 0.62 -23.51
N LEU A 217 -17.99 0.10 -23.31
CA LEU A 217 -17.73 -1.32 -23.07
C LEU A 217 -18.41 -1.78 -21.78
N GLY A 218 -18.40 -0.95 -20.75
CA GLY A 218 -19.09 -1.23 -19.50
C GLY A 218 -20.60 -1.41 -19.69
N ASP A 219 -21.22 -0.59 -20.53
CA ASP A 219 -22.66 -0.65 -20.84
C ASP A 219 -23.03 -1.79 -21.81
N ASP A 220 -22.05 -2.41 -22.46
CA ASP A 220 -22.26 -3.55 -23.35
C ASP A 220 -22.53 -4.83 -22.54
N SER A 221 -23.67 -5.47 -22.79
CA SER A 221 -24.05 -6.71 -22.11
C SER A 221 -23.21 -7.92 -22.52
N SER A 222 -22.44 -7.82 -23.60
CA SER A 222 -21.49 -8.86 -24.03
C SER A 222 -20.14 -8.78 -23.31
N VAL A 223 -19.93 -7.76 -22.46
CA VAL A 223 -18.70 -7.57 -21.68
C VAL A 223 -18.95 -7.91 -20.21
N ASP A 224 -18.28 -8.95 -19.73
CA ASP A 224 -18.41 -9.46 -18.36
C ASP A 224 -17.47 -8.78 -17.38
N ARG A 225 -16.26 -8.41 -17.82
CA ARG A 225 -15.24 -7.84 -16.95
C ARG A 225 -14.41 -6.79 -17.65
N ILE A 226 -14.11 -5.70 -16.94
CA ILE A 226 -13.17 -4.67 -17.35
C ILE A 226 -12.25 -4.38 -16.17
N TYR A 227 -10.94 -4.45 -16.41
CA TYR A 227 -9.91 -4.09 -15.46
C TYR A 227 -8.87 -3.22 -16.17
N ALA A 228 -8.87 -1.92 -15.89
CA ALA A 228 -7.94 -0.96 -16.47
C ALA A 228 -6.97 -0.41 -15.42
N THR A 229 -5.68 -0.69 -15.56
CA THR A 229 -4.60 -0.18 -14.70
C THR A 229 -3.89 0.99 -15.37
N GLN A 230 -3.37 1.90 -14.56
CA GLN A 230 -2.43 2.92 -15.01
C GLN A 230 -0.99 2.40 -14.98
N SER A 231 -0.07 3.16 -15.55
CA SER A 231 1.35 2.89 -15.36
C SER A 231 1.71 3.11 -13.89
N VAL A 232 2.40 2.14 -13.30
CA VAL A 232 2.97 2.26 -11.96
C VAL A 232 4.47 2.17 -12.11
N ALA A 233 5.17 3.22 -11.68
CA ALA A 233 6.58 3.13 -11.38
C ALA A 233 6.68 2.36 -10.05
N TRP A 234 7.10 1.10 -10.10
CA TRP A 234 7.40 0.34 -8.88
C TRP A 234 8.73 0.84 -8.32
N GLY A 235 8.75 2.08 -7.82
CA GLY A 235 9.96 2.80 -7.42
C GLY A 235 10.65 2.25 -6.17
N ASP A 236 9.99 1.39 -5.38
CA ASP A 236 10.49 0.96 -4.07
C ASP A 236 10.94 -0.52 -4.00
N LEU A 237 10.85 -1.32 -5.07
CA LEU A 237 11.25 -2.75 -5.07
C LEU A 237 12.51 -3.06 -5.90
N GLY A 238 13.38 -2.09 -6.14
CA GLY A 238 14.59 -2.24 -6.96
C GLY A 238 14.32 -2.06 -8.47
N ASP A 239 15.20 -2.59 -9.33
CA ASP A 239 15.24 -2.46 -10.80
C ASP A 239 13.99 -2.96 -11.57
N ALA A 240 12.81 -2.97 -10.96
CA ALA A 240 11.57 -3.39 -11.58
C ALA A 240 11.21 -2.46 -12.76
N PRO A 241 10.96 -3.01 -13.96
CA PRO A 241 10.65 -2.21 -15.14
C PRO A 241 9.33 -1.45 -14.92
N TYR A 242 9.27 -0.21 -15.43
CA TYR A 242 8.02 0.55 -15.56
C TYR A 242 6.93 -0.34 -16.15
N LEU A 243 5.82 -0.51 -15.42
CA LEU A 243 4.68 -1.25 -15.95
C LEU A 243 3.89 -0.35 -16.89
N ARG A 244 3.68 -0.81 -18.12
CA ARG A 244 2.79 -0.17 -19.09
C ARG A 244 1.34 -0.12 -18.53
N PRO A 245 0.57 0.95 -18.79
CA PRO A 245 -0.87 0.93 -18.52
C PRO A 245 -1.51 -0.24 -19.27
N SER A 246 -2.49 -0.92 -18.66
CA SER A 246 -3.07 -2.12 -19.26
C SER A 246 -4.58 -2.19 -19.09
N ILE A 247 -5.27 -2.72 -20.09
CA ILE A 247 -6.71 -3.00 -20.04
C ILE A 247 -6.93 -4.49 -20.26
N SER A 248 -7.51 -5.18 -19.29
CA SER A 248 -7.96 -6.56 -19.40
C SER A 248 -9.48 -6.61 -19.49
N ILE A 249 -10.01 -7.24 -20.53
CA ILE A 249 -11.45 -7.36 -20.78
C ILE A 249 -11.83 -8.82 -20.99
N GLU A 250 -12.95 -9.23 -20.39
CA GLU A 250 -13.61 -10.50 -20.66
C GLU A 250 -14.91 -10.22 -21.41
N ALA A 251 -15.08 -10.78 -22.62
CA ALA A 251 -16.22 -10.51 -23.48
C ALA A 251 -16.62 -11.70 -24.37
N ASP A 252 -17.90 -11.79 -24.71
CA ASP A 252 -18.45 -12.80 -25.63
C ASP A 252 -17.96 -12.59 -27.07
N ASP A 253 -17.82 -11.32 -27.49
CA ASP A 253 -17.33 -10.91 -28.80
C ASP A 253 -16.01 -10.12 -28.67
N PRO A 254 -14.87 -10.81 -28.52
CA PRO A 254 -13.58 -10.16 -28.35
C PRO A 254 -13.14 -9.37 -29.58
N GLU A 255 -13.64 -9.71 -30.77
CA GLU A 255 -13.24 -9.08 -32.04
C GLU A 255 -13.80 -7.65 -32.14
N SER A 256 -15.08 -7.46 -31.80
CA SER A 256 -15.70 -6.13 -31.72
C SER A 256 -15.04 -5.24 -30.67
N VAL A 257 -14.63 -5.80 -29.52
CA VAL A 257 -13.89 -5.06 -28.48
C VAL A 257 -12.52 -4.62 -28.99
N VAL A 258 -11.78 -5.51 -29.67
CA VAL A 258 -10.47 -5.19 -30.25
C VAL A 258 -10.60 -4.14 -31.36
N GLU A 259 -11.60 -4.24 -32.24
CA GLU A 259 -11.86 -3.22 -33.26
C GLU A 259 -12.07 -1.84 -32.61
N LEU A 260 -12.85 -1.78 -31.54
CA LEU A 260 -13.06 -0.54 -30.79
C LEU A 260 -11.77 0.00 -30.18
N LEU A 261 -10.99 -0.83 -29.48
CA LEU A 261 -9.76 -0.41 -28.80
C LEU A 261 -8.65 0.03 -29.78
N THR A 262 -8.53 -0.66 -30.92
CA THR A 262 -7.54 -0.32 -31.96
C THR A 262 -7.93 0.93 -32.76
N ALA A 263 -9.23 1.24 -32.85
CA ALA A 263 -9.72 2.51 -33.42
C ALA A 263 -9.72 3.67 -32.40
N THR A 264 -9.58 3.38 -31.12
CA THR A 264 -9.57 4.38 -30.04
C THR A 264 -8.22 5.07 -29.95
N ARG A 265 -8.23 6.39 -29.85
CA ARG A 265 -7.03 7.21 -29.68
C ARG A 265 -6.50 7.08 -28.25
N ASP A 266 -5.19 6.89 -28.11
CA ASP A 266 -4.49 7.01 -26.81
C ASP A 266 -3.79 8.37 -26.74
N ALA A 267 -4.56 9.40 -26.36
CA ALA A 267 -4.09 10.78 -26.39
C ALA A 267 -2.84 11.03 -25.52
N ALA A 268 -2.71 10.34 -24.38
CA ALA A 268 -1.55 10.48 -23.50
C ALA A 268 -0.29 9.88 -24.14
N ALA A 269 -0.44 8.72 -24.79
CA ALA A 269 0.66 8.09 -25.52
C ALA A 269 1.08 8.87 -26.76
N GLU A 270 0.13 9.44 -27.49
CA GLU A 270 0.41 10.26 -28.67
C GLU A 270 1.07 11.60 -28.31
N ALA A 271 0.74 12.15 -27.14
CA ALA A 271 1.42 13.33 -26.60
C ALA A 271 2.79 13.01 -25.99
N GLY A 272 3.15 11.72 -25.85
CA GLY A 272 4.37 11.27 -25.19
C GLY A 272 4.38 11.51 -23.67
N SER A 273 3.21 11.73 -23.06
CA SER A 273 3.09 11.97 -21.61
C SER A 273 2.91 10.69 -20.79
N ALA A 274 2.64 9.56 -21.45
CA ALA A 274 2.57 8.23 -20.83
C ALA A 274 2.91 7.15 -21.88
N PRO A 275 3.33 5.94 -21.47
CA PRO A 275 3.44 4.81 -22.39
C PRO A 275 2.06 4.43 -22.94
N ARG A 276 2.02 3.94 -24.17
CA ARG A 276 0.78 3.47 -24.82
C ARG A 276 0.13 2.36 -24.03
N THR A 277 -1.18 2.45 -23.86
CA THR A 277 -1.97 1.47 -23.12
C THR A 277 -2.01 0.14 -23.87
N GLY A 278 -1.54 -0.93 -23.24
CA GLY A 278 -1.70 -2.29 -23.75
C GLY A 278 -3.11 -2.81 -23.45
N PHE A 279 -3.61 -3.76 -24.24
CA PHE A 279 -4.85 -4.45 -23.93
C PHE A 279 -4.74 -5.97 -24.11
N ARG A 280 -5.56 -6.68 -23.34
CA ARG A 280 -5.84 -8.11 -23.46
C ARG A 280 -7.35 -8.30 -23.41
N VAL A 281 -7.90 -9.01 -24.40
CA VAL A 281 -9.32 -9.36 -24.47
C VAL A 281 -9.43 -10.88 -24.50
N THR A 282 -10.10 -11.45 -23.52
CA THR A 282 -10.34 -12.90 -23.40
C THR A 282 -11.80 -13.22 -23.67
N SER A 283 -12.05 -14.30 -24.43
CA SER A 283 -13.40 -14.85 -24.57
C SER A 283 -13.68 -15.93 -23.55
N ALA A 284 -14.96 -16.16 -23.24
CA ALA A 284 -15.40 -17.26 -22.38
C ALA A 284 -14.95 -18.65 -22.89
N GLY A 285 -14.66 -18.77 -24.19
CA GLY A 285 -14.11 -19.98 -24.82
C GLY A 285 -12.59 -20.16 -24.68
N GLY A 286 -11.88 -19.25 -24.01
CA GLY A 286 -10.44 -19.31 -23.78
C GLY A 286 -9.56 -18.73 -24.89
N GLY A 287 -10.15 -18.04 -25.88
CA GLY A 287 -9.38 -17.27 -26.86
C GLY A 287 -8.87 -15.97 -26.26
N GLU A 288 -7.66 -15.56 -26.63
CA GLU A 288 -7.05 -14.29 -26.19
C GLU A 288 -6.59 -13.48 -27.40
N LEU A 289 -6.97 -12.20 -27.43
CA LEU A 289 -6.45 -11.20 -28.36
C LEU A 289 -5.75 -10.10 -27.56
N SER A 290 -4.57 -9.67 -28.00
CA SER A 290 -3.81 -8.63 -27.34
C SER A 290 -3.21 -7.64 -28.33
N GLY A 291 -2.98 -6.41 -27.86
CA GLY A 291 -2.47 -5.33 -28.69
C GLY A 291 -2.31 -4.04 -27.90
N PHE A 292 -2.31 -2.92 -28.62
CA PHE A 292 -2.12 -1.59 -28.05
C PHE A 292 -3.22 -0.66 -28.55
N VAL A 293 -3.73 0.18 -27.66
CA VAL A 293 -4.78 1.14 -27.97
C VAL A 293 -4.32 2.07 -29.10
N GLY A 294 -5.18 2.24 -30.11
CA GLY A 294 -4.92 3.11 -31.25
C GLY A 294 -3.91 2.57 -32.27
N LEU A 295 -3.47 1.32 -32.14
CA LEU A 295 -2.61 0.66 -33.13
C LEU A 295 -3.33 -0.55 -33.76
N PRO A 296 -3.06 -0.88 -35.04
CA PRO A 296 -3.60 -2.09 -35.66
C PRO A 296 -3.22 -3.35 -34.87
N LEU A 297 -4.10 -4.35 -34.86
CA LEU A 297 -3.81 -5.64 -34.26
C LEU A 297 -2.55 -6.27 -34.87
N GLY A 298 -1.66 -6.79 -34.03
CA GLY A 298 -0.36 -7.34 -34.45
C GLY A 298 0.74 -6.30 -34.67
N ALA A 299 0.50 -5.02 -34.37
CA ALA A 299 1.58 -4.03 -34.30
C ALA A 299 2.66 -4.47 -33.27
N PRO A 300 3.94 -4.22 -33.54
CA PRO A 300 5.00 -4.51 -32.59
C PRO A 300 4.84 -3.67 -31.33
N GLU A 301 5.39 -4.14 -30.21
CA GLU A 301 5.38 -3.40 -28.95
C GLU A 301 6.03 -2.02 -29.10
N PRO A 302 5.33 -0.93 -28.72
CA PRO A 302 5.90 0.41 -28.72
C PRO A 302 7.12 0.52 -27.80
N GLN A 303 8.18 1.15 -28.30
CA GLN A 303 9.39 1.44 -27.52
C GLN A 303 9.25 2.79 -26.82
N ASP A 304 8.22 2.93 -25.99
CA ASP A 304 7.81 4.18 -25.32
C ASP A 304 7.78 4.07 -23.78
N LEU A 305 8.29 2.96 -23.24
CA LEU A 305 8.59 2.87 -21.82
C LEU A 305 9.81 3.75 -21.51
N PRO A 306 9.86 4.38 -20.33
CA PRO A 306 11.07 5.07 -19.89
C PRO A 306 12.24 4.10 -19.90
N ALA A 307 13.42 4.57 -20.30
CA ALA A 307 14.63 3.79 -20.15
C ALA A 307 14.76 3.41 -18.66
N PRO A 308 15.17 2.16 -18.35
CA PRO A 308 15.58 1.85 -16.99
C PRO A 308 16.61 2.90 -16.57
N PRO A 309 16.62 3.32 -15.28
CA PRO A 309 17.72 4.16 -14.80
C PRO A 309 19.02 3.47 -15.20
N GLU A 310 19.91 4.19 -15.89
CA GLU A 310 21.23 3.63 -16.18
C GLU A 310 21.84 3.25 -14.83
N PRO A 311 22.30 1.99 -14.65
CA PRO A 311 23.00 1.63 -13.43
C PRO A 311 24.11 2.65 -13.27
N GLU A 312 24.14 3.34 -12.12
CA GLU A 312 25.16 4.35 -11.85
C GLU A 312 26.51 3.70 -12.16
N ALA A 313 27.12 4.14 -13.26
CA ALA A 313 28.39 3.60 -13.69
C ALA A 313 29.35 3.85 -12.53
N ASP A 314 29.97 2.77 -12.03
CA ASP A 314 30.95 2.78 -10.94
C ASP A 314 31.68 4.12 -10.92
N ALA A 315 31.59 4.83 -9.79
CA ALA A 315 32.16 6.15 -9.53
C ALA A 315 33.71 6.17 -9.54
N ALA A 316 34.33 5.45 -10.46
CA ALA A 316 35.76 5.29 -10.65
C ALA A 316 36.26 5.80 -12.02
N ALA A 317 35.39 6.25 -12.93
CA ALA A 317 35.81 6.85 -14.19
C ALA A 317 35.81 8.40 -14.12
N PRO A 318 36.94 9.09 -14.39
CA PRO A 318 36.96 10.55 -14.49
C PRO A 318 36.20 10.98 -15.76
N LEU A 319 35.08 11.69 -15.58
CA LEU A 319 34.22 12.15 -16.67
C LEU A 319 34.93 13.18 -17.57
N PRO A 320 34.74 13.12 -18.91
CA PRO A 320 35.11 14.20 -19.81
C PRO A 320 34.14 15.38 -19.68
N ALA A 321 34.70 16.59 -19.64
CA ALA A 321 33.95 17.84 -19.50
C ALA A 321 33.05 18.11 -20.72
N GLY A 322 31.74 17.94 -20.57
CA GLY A 322 30.80 18.33 -21.62
C GLY A 322 29.31 18.12 -21.31
N GLY A 323 28.69 19.10 -20.64
CA GLY A 323 27.38 19.59 -21.08
C GLY A 323 26.09 19.05 -20.46
N ALA A 324 26.11 18.26 -19.39
CA ALA A 324 24.90 18.04 -18.59
C ALA A 324 24.71 19.21 -17.61
N THR A 325 23.58 19.91 -17.67
CA THR A 325 23.16 20.79 -16.57
C THR A 325 23.03 19.93 -15.33
N ALA A 326 23.92 20.18 -14.35
CA ALA A 326 23.96 19.45 -13.10
C ALA A 326 22.55 19.46 -12.46
N PRO A 327 22.12 18.35 -11.82
CA PRO A 327 20.98 18.41 -10.93
C PRO A 327 21.18 19.59 -9.98
N ALA A 328 20.09 20.31 -9.69
CA ALA A 328 20.14 21.42 -8.75
C ALA A 328 20.83 20.92 -7.49
N GLU A 329 21.96 21.56 -7.14
CA GLU A 329 22.72 21.23 -5.95
C GLU A 329 21.75 21.26 -4.77
N TRP A 330 21.67 20.16 -4.02
CA TRP A 330 20.87 20.12 -2.82
C TRP A 330 21.37 21.23 -1.89
N VAL A 331 20.49 22.20 -1.61
CA VAL A 331 20.75 23.27 -0.66
C VAL A 331 20.01 22.91 0.62
N PRO A 332 20.71 22.66 1.74
CA PRO A 332 20.09 22.48 3.04
C PRO A 332 19.15 23.65 3.37
N SER A 333 18.05 23.38 4.09
CA SER A 333 17.12 24.45 4.48
C SER A 333 17.81 25.47 5.39
N ASP A 334 17.68 26.76 5.07
CA ASP A 334 18.14 27.87 5.92
C ASP A 334 17.06 28.31 6.94
N ASP A 335 15.90 27.65 6.98
CA ASP A 335 14.83 27.98 7.93
C ASP A 335 15.24 27.60 9.36
N PRO A 336 15.27 28.55 10.32
CA PRO A 336 15.69 28.27 11.69
C PRO A 336 14.81 27.25 12.43
N ALA A 337 13.53 27.11 12.08
CA ALA A 337 12.66 26.10 12.66
C ALA A 337 13.02 24.69 12.14
N VAL A 338 13.32 24.58 10.84
CA VAL A 338 13.77 23.33 10.23
C VAL A 338 15.14 22.93 10.77
N LEU A 339 16.08 23.88 10.90
CA LEU A 339 17.39 23.63 11.49
C LEU A 339 17.29 23.13 12.94
N ALA A 340 16.43 23.74 13.76
CA ALA A 340 16.22 23.27 15.14
C ALA A 340 15.63 21.86 15.19
N GLN A 341 14.78 21.50 14.23
CA GLN A 341 14.24 20.13 14.12
C GLN A 341 15.30 19.14 13.65
N LEU A 342 16.15 19.53 12.69
CA LEU A 342 17.27 18.70 12.23
C LEU A 342 18.29 18.43 13.34
N ASP A 343 18.54 19.39 14.23
CA ASP A 343 19.39 19.18 15.41
C ASP A 343 18.82 18.10 16.36
N VAL A 344 17.50 18.13 16.60
CA VAL A 344 16.81 17.12 17.40
C VAL A 344 16.90 15.74 16.72
N LEU A 345 16.57 15.66 15.43
CA LEU A 345 16.64 14.41 14.67
C LEU A 345 18.07 13.86 14.59
N THR A 346 19.07 14.73 14.50
CA THR A 346 20.49 14.34 14.54
C THR A 346 20.86 13.68 15.86
N ALA A 347 20.44 14.28 16.98
CA ALA A 347 20.70 13.72 18.31
C ALA A 347 19.97 12.38 18.52
N GLU A 348 18.76 12.24 17.99
CA GLU A 348 17.96 11.01 18.13
C GLU A 348 18.46 9.86 17.26
N VAL A 349 18.86 10.14 16.01
CA VAL A 349 19.51 9.14 15.15
C VAL A 349 20.85 8.71 15.75
N ALA A 350 21.66 9.63 16.28
CA ALA A 350 22.89 9.29 16.99
C ALA A 350 22.62 8.41 18.21
N ALA A 351 21.64 8.78 19.05
CA ALA A 351 21.26 8.00 20.23
C ALA A 351 20.74 6.60 19.87
N PHE A 352 20.04 6.45 18.74
CA PHE A 352 19.62 5.15 18.22
C PHE A 352 20.82 4.26 17.86
N LEU A 353 21.85 4.82 17.22
CA LEU A 353 23.07 4.08 16.88
C LEU A 353 23.91 3.76 18.12
N ASP A 354 24.06 4.69 19.06
CA ASP A 354 24.73 4.47 20.36
C ASP A 354 24.05 3.35 21.17
N ASN A 355 22.71 3.31 21.14
CA ASN A 355 21.96 2.25 21.80
C ASN A 355 22.25 0.88 21.16
N THR A 356 22.39 0.86 19.84
CA THR A 356 22.69 -0.34 19.06
C THR A 356 24.09 -0.88 19.39
N GLU A 357 25.10 -0.02 19.52
CA GLU A 357 26.42 -0.37 20.04
C GLU A 357 26.37 -0.99 21.44
N ARG A 358 25.63 -0.32 22.35
CA ARG A 358 25.46 -0.75 23.73
C ARG A 358 24.85 -2.16 23.82
N ILE A 359 23.88 -2.47 22.96
CA ILE A 359 23.24 -3.79 22.90
C ILE A 359 24.20 -4.84 22.35
N ALA A 360 24.94 -4.48 21.30
CA ALA A 360 25.90 -5.35 20.66
C ALA A 360 27.15 -5.62 21.52
N GLY A 361 27.42 -4.78 22.52
CA GLY A 361 28.57 -4.90 23.41
C GLY A 361 29.89 -4.52 22.76
N VAL A 362 29.86 -3.76 21.66
CA VAL A 362 31.04 -3.25 20.95
C VAL A 362 30.94 -1.74 20.77
N THR A 363 32.07 -1.09 20.52
CA THR A 363 32.13 0.33 20.17
C THR A 363 32.59 0.45 18.73
N ALA A 364 31.91 1.28 17.94
CA ALA A 364 32.26 1.61 16.58
C ALA A 364 32.23 3.13 16.39
N GLU A 365 32.63 3.59 15.20
CA GLU A 365 32.41 4.97 14.80
C GLU A 365 31.18 4.99 13.90
N HIS A 366 30.23 5.88 14.20
CA HIS A 366 29.06 6.08 13.39
C HIS A 366 29.09 7.45 12.72
N THR A 367 28.50 7.55 11.53
CA THR A 367 28.36 8.81 10.81
C THR A 367 26.90 9.21 10.78
N VAL A 368 26.59 10.45 11.19
CA VAL A 368 25.25 11.05 11.04
C VAL A 368 25.37 12.25 10.12
N ARG A 369 24.49 12.34 9.12
CA ARG A 369 24.47 13.44 8.16
C ARG A 369 23.06 13.75 7.69
N ALA A 370 22.86 15.00 7.28
CA ALA A 370 21.65 15.41 6.60
C ALA A 370 21.70 14.98 5.12
N GLU A 371 20.59 14.49 4.59
CA GLU A 371 20.42 14.10 3.20
C GLU A 371 19.10 14.66 2.64
N GLN A 372 19.03 14.80 1.31
CA GLN A 372 17.78 15.14 0.64
C GLN A 372 16.82 13.96 0.66
N CYS A 373 15.56 14.22 0.96
CA CYS A 373 14.52 13.20 0.84
C CYS A 373 14.33 12.75 -0.61
N SER A 374 14.25 11.43 -0.84
CA SER A 374 14.17 10.84 -2.18
C SER A 374 12.88 11.17 -2.93
N GLN A 375 11.78 11.47 -2.22
CA GLN A 375 10.45 11.71 -2.82
C GLN A 375 9.84 13.07 -2.50
N ALA A 376 10.54 13.94 -1.75
CA ALA A 376 10.00 15.22 -1.31
C ALA A 376 11.04 16.35 -1.33
N SER A 377 10.58 17.59 -1.47
CA SER A 377 11.35 18.75 -1.06
C SER A 377 11.48 18.69 0.46
N GLY A 378 12.65 18.32 0.98
CA GLY A 378 12.87 18.18 2.41
C GLY A 378 14.26 17.64 2.72
N THR A 379 14.62 17.73 3.99
CA THR A 379 15.86 17.19 4.55
C THR A 379 15.51 16.10 5.55
N SER A 380 16.20 14.97 5.49
CA SER A 380 16.18 13.94 6.52
C SER A 380 17.58 13.78 7.12
N ILE A 381 17.66 13.13 8.26
CA ILE A 381 18.92 12.70 8.86
C ILE A 381 19.10 11.21 8.59
N ARG A 382 20.27 10.85 8.09
CA ARG A 382 20.72 9.47 7.95
C ARG A 382 21.91 9.21 8.86
N GLY A 383 21.85 8.08 9.55
CA GLY A 383 22.94 7.53 10.34
C GLY A 383 23.39 6.19 9.78
N ASP A 384 24.70 5.94 9.73
CA ASP A 384 25.27 4.66 9.33
C ASP A 384 26.35 4.22 10.34
N ILE A 385 26.42 2.93 10.64
CA ILE A 385 27.41 2.32 11.54
C ILE A 385 27.77 0.90 11.08
N VAL A 386 29.02 0.51 11.28
CA VAL A 386 29.48 -0.88 11.13
C VAL A 386 30.02 -1.37 12.46
N LEU A 387 29.31 -2.30 13.10
CA LEU A 387 29.69 -2.89 14.37
C LEU A 387 30.71 -4.02 14.12
N PRO A 388 31.96 -3.92 14.62
CA PRO A 388 33.00 -4.91 14.37
C PRO A 388 32.85 -6.16 15.27
N ILE A 389 31.70 -6.83 15.20
CA ILE A 389 31.32 -7.93 16.10
C ILE A 389 32.34 -9.07 16.10
N PHE A 390 32.99 -9.33 14.96
CA PHE A 390 33.97 -10.41 14.84
C PHE A 390 35.29 -10.15 15.57
N GLU A 391 35.52 -8.96 16.12
CA GLU A 391 36.67 -8.70 17.00
C GLU A 391 36.48 -9.28 18.40
N VAL A 392 35.22 -9.53 18.80
CA VAL A 392 34.86 -9.97 20.15
C VAL A 392 34.13 -11.32 20.19
N THR A 393 33.49 -11.74 19.10
CA THR A 393 32.77 -13.01 19.00
C THR A 393 33.01 -13.71 17.66
N ASP A 394 32.89 -15.04 17.62
CA ASP A 394 33.05 -15.81 16.37
C ASP A 394 31.78 -15.80 15.48
N SER A 395 30.67 -15.24 15.97
CA SER A 395 29.41 -15.11 15.24
C SER A 395 28.71 -13.79 15.56
N ALA A 396 28.00 -13.26 14.57
CA ALA A 396 27.17 -12.07 14.69
C ALA A 396 25.71 -12.36 15.06
N ASP A 397 25.30 -13.63 15.10
CA ASP A 397 23.89 -14.03 15.23
C ASP A 397 23.24 -13.52 16.52
N GLU A 398 23.97 -13.60 17.65
CA GLU A 398 23.48 -13.16 18.96
C GLU A 398 23.29 -11.64 19.01
N ALA A 399 24.26 -10.88 18.52
CA ALA A 399 24.17 -9.41 18.45
C ALA A 399 23.06 -8.99 17.48
N PHE A 400 22.95 -9.61 16.31
CA PHE A 400 21.90 -9.34 15.33
C PHE A 400 20.51 -9.55 15.93
N ALA A 401 20.29 -10.69 16.61
CA ALA A 401 19.03 -11.00 17.27
C ALA A 401 18.71 -10.02 18.40
N ALA A 402 19.71 -9.63 19.22
CA ALA A 402 19.51 -8.68 20.31
C ALA A 402 19.15 -7.27 19.82
N ILE A 403 19.84 -6.78 18.78
CA ILE A 403 19.59 -5.47 18.17
C ILE A 403 18.18 -5.43 17.57
N THR A 404 17.84 -6.42 16.75
CA THR A 404 16.51 -6.47 16.10
C THR A 404 15.37 -6.66 17.09
N ALA A 405 15.58 -7.40 18.19
CA ALA A 405 14.60 -7.51 19.27
C ALA A 405 14.39 -6.16 19.98
N ASP A 406 15.45 -5.38 20.22
CA ASP A 406 15.34 -4.03 20.78
C ASP A 406 14.57 -3.09 19.84
N TRP A 407 14.88 -3.12 18.53
CA TRP A 407 14.16 -2.34 17.53
C TRP A 407 12.66 -2.63 17.52
N VAL A 408 12.29 -3.92 17.54
CA VAL A 408 10.89 -4.35 17.64
C VAL A 408 10.25 -3.88 18.94
N SER A 409 10.96 -3.97 20.06
CA SER A 409 10.45 -3.48 21.35
C SER A 409 10.23 -1.96 21.39
N ASN A 410 10.90 -1.21 20.51
CA ASN A 410 10.77 0.24 20.34
C ASN A 410 9.85 0.63 19.17
N GLY A 411 9.06 -0.31 18.64
CA GLY A 411 8.00 -0.02 17.66
C GLY A 411 8.44 0.01 16.20
N LEU A 412 9.64 -0.51 15.88
CA LEU A 412 10.01 -0.82 14.50
C LEU A 412 9.47 -2.20 14.10
N VAL A 413 8.93 -2.31 12.89
CA VAL A 413 8.38 -3.56 12.34
C VAL A 413 9.17 -3.92 11.09
N GLN A 414 9.56 -5.19 10.98
CA GLN A 414 10.24 -5.67 9.77
C GLN A 414 9.26 -5.60 8.59
N SER A 415 9.57 -4.75 7.61
CA SER A 415 8.76 -4.56 6.41
C SER A 415 9.19 -5.51 5.29
N ASP A 416 10.48 -5.79 5.18
CA ASP A 416 11.03 -6.62 4.10
C ASP A 416 12.37 -7.30 4.49
N ARG A 417 12.77 -8.28 3.67
CA ARG A 417 14.08 -8.94 3.72
C ARG A 417 14.55 -9.25 2.30
N ALA A 418 15.69 -8.69 1.91
CA ALA A 418 16.30 -8.92 0.61
C ALA A 418 17.80 -9.16 0.74
N LEU A 419 18.29 -10.29 0.21
CA LEU A 419 19.74 -10.59 0.13
C LEU A 419 20.50 -10.49 1.47
N GLY A 420 19.84 -10.81 2.59
CA GLY A 420 20.40 -10.74 3.94
C GLY A 420 20.43 -9.33 4.55
N LEU A 421 19.79 -8.36 3.91
CA LEU A 421 19.41 -7.07 4.48
C LEU A 421 17.99 -7.19 5.03
N ASP A 422 17.83 -6.90 6.31
CA ASP A 422 16.53 -6.76 6.94
C ASP A 422 16.15 -5.28 6.98
N ILE A 423 14.93 -4.98 6.54
CA ILE A 423 14.40 -3.62 6.45
C ILE A 423 13.30 -3.47 7.48
N TYR A 424 13.41 -2.44 8.30
CA TYR A 424 12.47 -2.08 9.35
C TYR A 424 11.89 -0.71 9.08
N GLY A 425 10.60 -0.57 9.33
CA GLY A 425 9.88 0.71 9.30
C GLY A 425 9.00 0.86 10.53
N THR A 426 8.58 2.08 10.83
CA THR A 426 7.59 2.34 11.88
C THR A 426 6.25 2.73 11.28
N GLN A 427 5.17 2.40 11.99
CA GLN A 427 3.83 2.94 11.74
C GLN A 427 3.47 4.06 12.72
N LEU A 428 4.37 4.40 13.64
CA LEU A 428 4.19 5.51 14.57
C LEU A 428 4.45 6.83 13.85
N LEU A 429 3.42 7.66 13.77
CA LEU A 429 3.47 8.93 13.03
C LEU A 429 4.39 9.97 13.68
N ASP A 430 4.72 9.80 14.96
CA ASP A 430 5.59 10.66 15.76
C ASP A 430 6.98 10.05 16.03
N ALA A 431 7.30 8.90 15.44
CA ALA A 431 8.61 8.31 15.57
C ALA A 431 9.66 9.10 14.79
N THR A 432 10.78 9.34 15.45
CA THR A 432 11.87 10.18 14.95
C THR A 432 12.80 9.41 14.03
N VAL A 433 13.03 8.12 14.32
CA VAL A 433 13.59 7.13 13.38
C VAL A 433 12.44 6.43 12.68
N THR A 434 12.29 6.69 11.38
CA THR A 434 11.17 6.16 10.57
C THR A 434 11.49 4.85 9.89
N GLY A 435 12.79 4.58 9.68
CA GLY A 435 13.26 3.32 9.13
C GLY A 435 14.69 2.99 9.53
N ALA A 436 14.97 1.70 9.61
CA ALA A 436 16.30 1.17 9.89
C ALA A 436 16.56 -0.06 9.02
N THR A 437 17.83 -0.30 8.68
CA THR A 437 18.25 -1.52 7.99
C THR A 437 19.41 -2.17 8.73
N ILE A 438 19.49 -3.49 8.67
CA ILE A 438 20.56 -4.27 9.29
C ILE A 438 20.98 -5.42 8.39
N ARG A 439 22.29 -5.62 8.27
CA ARG A 439 22.87 -6.68 7.45
C ARG A 439 24.16 -7.21 8.04
N GLY A 440 24.33 -8.52 8.02
CA GLY A 440 25.63 -9.16 8.24
C GLY A 440 26.57 -8.93 7.04
N THR A 441 27.79 -8.50 7.31
CA THR A 441 28.86 -8.26 6.33
C THR A 441 30.13 -9.02 6.73
N THR A 442 31.18 -8.96 5.94
CA THR A 442 32.49 -9.52 6.32
C THR A 442 33.15 -8.77 7.46
N ASP A 443 32.79 -7.50 7.64
CA ASP A 443 33.42 -6.60 8.62
C ASP A 443 32.60 -6.52 9.93
N GLY A 444 31.50 -7.27 10.02
CA GLY A 444 30.59 -7.29 11.16
C GLY A 444 29.14 -6.99 10.76
N ILE A 445 28.40 -6.25 11.59
CA ILE A 445 27.00 -5.90 11.32
C ILE A 445 26.93 -4.46 10.82
N SER A 446 26.44 -4.27 9.59
CA SER A 446 26.19 -2.95 9.00
C SER A 446 24.75 -2.53 9.28
N ILE A 447 24.58 -1.29 9.74
CA ILE A 447 23.30 -0.72 10.14
C ILE A 447 23.16 0.69 9.57
N SER A 448 21.97 1.00 9.06
CA SER A 448 21.60 2.36 8.69
C SER A 448 20.28 2.74 9.35
N ALA A 449 20.12 3.99 9.75
CA ALA A 449 18.87 4.54 10.29
C ALA A 449 18.53 5.86 9.58
N ASN A 450 17.25 6.10 9.32
CA ASN A 450 16.76 7.30 8.67
C ASN A 450 15.68 7.97 9.53
N SER A 451 15.68 9.30 9.55
CA SER A 451 14.62 10.09 10.18
C SER A 451 13.46 10.39 9.24
N ALA A 452 12.38 10.95 9.80
CA ALA A 452 11.34 11.60 9.01
C ALA A 452 11.91 12.77 8.18
N CYS A 453 11.24 13.07 7.07
CA CYS A 453 11.52 14.24 6.24
C CYS A 453 10.94 15.51 6.87
N VAL A 454 11.74 16.57 6.91
CA VAL A 454 11.31 17.90 7.37
C VAL A 454 11.57 18.93 6.28
N SER A 455 10.64 19.89 6.10
CA SER A 455 10.66 20.85 4.99
C SER A 455 10.29 22.25 5.43
#